data_AF-A0A936BW34-F1
#
_entry.id   AF-A0A936BW34-F1
#
_cell.length_a   1.000
_cell.length_b   1.000
_cell.length_c   1.000
_cell.angle_alpha   90.00
_cell.angle_beta   90.00
_cell.angle_gamma   90.00
#
_symmetry.space_group_name_H-M   'P 1'
#
loop_
_entity.id
_entity.type
_entity.pdbx_description
1 polymer ?
#
loop_
_entity_poly.entity_id
_entity_poly.type
_entity_poly.pdbx_seq_one_letter_code
_entity_poly.pdbx_strand_id
1 'polypeptide(L)'
;MLRTVFKSASSPFTWLDLVEPTRADMDQVARDYGLTATAVADCLDPEHLPKFERFNGSSFAILRGHDELAADDADTIQAFTRKVALFWSKDFLITIHRKDQPYLTGLMDEWAWEKGAATTGTRCRSCSPTWPTR
;
A
#
# COMPACT_ATOMS: atom_id res chain seq x y z
N MET A 1 11.81 0.47 4.48
CA MET A 1 11.53 -0.72 5.31
C MET A 1 10.41 -1.56 4.69
N LEU A 2 10.66 -2.86 4.47
CA LEU A 2 9.67 -3.83 4.01
C LEU A 2 8.95 -4.45 5.22
N ARG A 3 7.62 -4.49 5.19
CA ARG A 3 6.76 -5.16 6.19
C ARG A 3 5.82 -6.15 5.51
N THR A 4 5.56 -7.28 6.15
CA THR A 4 4.49 -8.20 5.74
C THR A 4 3.24 -7.84 6.54
N VAL A 5 2.22 -7.32 5.85
CA VAL A 5 0.95 -6.94 6.47
C VAL A 5 0.07 -8.17 6.69
N PHE A 6 -0.04 -9.00 5.67
CA PHE A 6 -0.89 -10.18 5.71
C PHE A 6 -0.27 -11.33 4.94
N LYS A 7 -0.38 -12.54 5.48
CA LYS A 7 -0.06 -13.78 4.76
C LYS A 7 -1.16 -14.79 5.00
N SER A 8 -1.79 -15.25 3.93
CA SER A 8 -2.84 -16.26 4.00
C SER A 8 -2.27 -17.62 4.44
N ALA A 9 -3.06 -18.39 5.18
CA ALA A 9 -2.70 -19.76 5.58
C ALA A 9 -3.28 -20.81 4.62
N SER A 10 -4.33 -20.45 3.88
CA SER A 10 -5.10 -21.34 3.01
C SER A 10 -4.97 -20.99 1.51
N SER A 11 -4.27 -19.90 1.18
CA SER A 11 -4.03 -19.45 -0.19
C SER A 11 -2.63 -18.84 -0.31
N PRO A 12 -2.08 -18.68 -1.53
CA PRO A 12 -0.79 -18.03 -1.73
C PRO A 12 -0.79 -16.51 -1.46
N PHE A 13 -1.96 -15.93 -1.14
CA PHE A 13 -2.12 -14.48 -1.04
C PHE A 13 -1.25 -13.86 0.06
N THR A 14 -0.42 -12.89 -0.32
CA THR A 14 0.43 -12.12 0.60
C THR A 14 0.29 -10.62 0.34
N TRP A 15 0.13 -9.83 1.40
CA TRP A 15 0.22 -8.38 1.34
C TRP A 15 1.56 -7.92 1.93
N LEU A 16 2.41 -7.31 1.10
CA LEU A 16 3.62 -6.61 1.50
C LEU A 16 3.43 -5.09 1.43
N ASP A 17 4.05 -4.37 2.34
CA ASP A 17 4.13 -2.93 2.28
C ASP A 17 5.57 -2.45 2.40
N LEU A 18 5.96 -1.51 1.55
CA LEU A 18 7.31 -0.94 1.49
C LEU A 18 7.23 0.56 1.75
N VAL A 19 7.72 0.96 2.92
CA VAL A 19 7.86 2.37 3.31
C VAL A 19 9.25 2.85 2.97
N GLU A 20 9.38 3.96 2.25
CA GLU A 20 10.67 4.55 1.87
C GLU A 20 11.67 3.51 1.33
N PRO A 21 11.32 2.76 0.27
CA PRO A 21 12.19 1.70 -0.23
C PRO A 21 13.43 2.29 -0.90
N THR A 22 14.57 1.61 -0.69
CA THR A 22 15.77 1.89 -1.46
C THR A 22 15.64 1.32 -2.88
N ARG A 23 16.54 1.75 -3.78
CA ARG A 23 16.66 1.16 -5.12
C ARG A 23 16.83 -0.36 -5.05
N ALA A 24 17.67 -0.83 -4.12
CA ALA A 24 17.94 -2.24 -3.91
C ALA A 24 16.70 -3.02 -3.43
N ASP A 25 15.91 -2.45 -2.51
CA ASP A 25 14.64 -3.05 -2.07
C ASP A 25 13.69 -3.22 -3.25
N MET A 26 13.54 -2.17 -4.07
CA MET A 26 12.71 -2.21 -5.26
C MET A 26 13.21 -3.23 -6.29
N ASP A 27 14.53 -3.39 -6.44
CA ASP A 27 15.12 -4.38 -7.35
C ASP A 27 14.84 -5.80 -6.89
N GLN A 28 14.91 -6.03 -5.57
CA GLN A 28 14.59 -7.32 -4.99
C GLN A 28 13.11 -7.67 -5.20
N VAL A 29 12.21 -6.75 -4.86
CA VAL A 29 10.76 -6.95 -5.07
C VAL A 29 10.43 -7.14 -6.55
N ALA A 30 11.10 -6.41 -7.45
CA ALA A 30 10.89 -6.57 -8.89
C ALA A 30 11.24 -7.97 -9.38
N ARG A 31 12.35 -8.55 -8.88
CA ARG A 31 12.73 -9.94 -9.18
C ARG A 31 11.75 -10.94 -8.62
N ASP A 32 11.35 -10.77 -7.36
CA ASP A 32 10.52 -11.75 -6.65
C ASP A 32 9.08 -11.79 -7.16
N TYR A 33 8.56 -10.66 -7.67
CA TYR A 33 7.16 -10.51 -8.09
C TYR A 33 6.99 -10.21 -9.60
N GLY A 34 8.08 -10.22 -10.37
CA GLY A 34 8.04 -10.03 -11.82
C GLY A 34 7.59 -8.62 -12.24
N LEU A 35 8.01 -7.60 -11.50
CA LEU A 35 7.69 -6.20 -11.82
C LEU A 35 8.60 -5.69 -12.95
N THR A 36 8.05 -4.87 -13.84
CA THR A 36 8.82 -4.31 -14.96
C THR A 36 9.77 -3.21 -14.47
N ALA A 37 10.89 -3.03 -15.18
CA ALA A 37 11.85 -1.96 -14.87
C ALA A 37 11.23 -0.55 -14.97
N THR A 38 10.25 -0.36 -15.86
CA THR A 38 9.51 0.90 -15.99
C THR A 38 8.65 1.17 -14.76
N ALA A 39 7.87 0.19 -14.29
CA ALA A 39 7.02 0.38 -13.10
C ALA A 39 7.86 0.64 -11.84
N VAL A 40 9.02 -0.01 -11.73
CA VAL A 40 10.01 0.24 -10.68
C VAL A 40 10.53 1.68 -10.71
N ALA A 41 10.86 2.21 -11.90
CA ALA A 41 11.30 3.59 -12.05
C ALA A 41 10.19 4.57 -11.63
N ASP A 42 8.94 4.32 -12.03
CA ASP A 42 7.77 5.13 -11.67
C ASP A 42 7.52 5.14 -10.15
N CYS A 43 7.82 4.03 -9.46
CA CYS A 43 7.75 3.98 -7.99
C CYS A 43 8.78 4.89 -7.32
N LEU A 44 9.97 5.03 -7.89
CA LEU A 44 11.06 5.84 -7.32
C LEU A 44 10.92 7.33 -7.60
N ASP A 45 10.26 7.70 -8.70
CA ASP A 45 9.99 9.09 -9.08
C ASP A 45 8.91 9.73 -8.18
N PRO A 46 9.24 10.68 -7.29
CA PRO A 46 8.26 11.30 -6.39
C PRO A 46 7.15 12.07 -7.11
N GLU A 47 7.47 12.65 -8.26
CA GLU A 47 6.59 13.56 -8.98
C GLU A 47 5.64 12.83 -9.90
N HIS A 48 5.82 11.51 -10.06
CA HIS A 48 5.00 10.70 -10.94
C HIS A 48 3.51 10.89 -10.62
N LEU A 49 2.75 11.17 -11.68
CA LEU A 49 1.31 11.37 -11.61
C LEU A 49 0.57 10.02 -11.53
N PRO A 50 -0.72 10.03 -11.17
CA PRO A 50 -1.51 8.82 -11.18
C PRO A 50 -1.45 8.10 -12.53
N LYS A 51 -1.33 6.77 -12.47
CA LYS A 51 -1.11 5.89 -13.62
C LYS A 51 -1.74 4.53 -13.34
N PHE A 52 -2.16 3.84 -14.38
CA PHE A 52 -2.62 2.46 -14.30
C PHE A 52 -2.09 1.63 -15.47
N GLU A 53 -1.58 0.43 -15.18
CA GLU A 53 -1.09 -0.52 -16.16
C GLU A 53 -1.49 -1.95 -15.77
N ARG A 54 -1.58 -2.82 -16.79
CA ARG A 54 -1.69 -4.27 -16.60
C ARG A 54 -0.54 -4.93 -17.33
N PHE A 55 0.12 -5.87 -16.66
CA PHE A 55 1.22 -6.64 -17.24
C PHE A 55 1.27 -8.03 -16.59
N ASN A 56 1.53 -9.06 -17.39
CA ASN A 56 1.81 -10.42 -16.92
C ASN A 56 0.81 -10.98 -15.88
N GLY A 57 -0.49 -10.68 -16.03
CA GLY A 57 -1.53 -11.13 -15.09
C GLY A 57 -1.59 -10.34 -13.76
N SER A 58 -0.74 -9.33 -13.61
CA SER A 58 -0.72 -8.38 -12.51
C SER A 58 -1.19 -7.00 -12.98
N SER A 59 -1.59 -6.16 -12.03
CA SER A 59 -1.95 -4.77 -12.26
C SER A 59 -1.04 -3.87 -11.43
N PHE A 60 -0.80 -2.67 -11.95
CA PHE A 60 -0.01 -1.62 -11.32
C PHE A 60 -0.80 -0.32 -11.35
N ALA A 61 -0.86 0.36 -10.21
CA ALA A 61 -1.42 1.69 -10.13
C ALA A 61 -0.54 2.61 -9.30
N ILE A 62 -0.49 3.87 -9.70
CA ILE A 62 -0.05 4.97 -8.85
C ILE A 62 -1.29 5.79 -8.53
N LEU A 63 -1.56 5.96 -7.25
CA LEU A 63 -2.64 6.80 -6.73
C LEU A 63 -2.05 7.90 -5.86
N ARG A 64 -2.84 8.95 -5.64
CA ARG A 64 -2.52 10.06 -4.74
C ARG A 64 -3.65 10.23 -3.73
N GLY A 65 -3.32 10.09 -2.46
CA GLY A 65 -4.23 10.39 -1.34
C GLY A 65 -3.96 11.78 -0.78
N HIS A 66 -4.95 12.40 -0.16
CA HIS A 66 -4.75 13.66 0.56
C HIS A 66 -3.71 13.49 1.66
N ASP A 67 -2.77 14.43 1.76
CA ASP A 67 -1.82 14.50 2.87
C ASP A 67 -2.42 15.30 4.02
N GLU A 68 -2.80 14.64 5.11
CA GLU A 68 -3.30 15.29 6.33
C GLU A 68 -2.23 16.17 7.00
N LEU A 69 -0.95 16.01 6.61
CA LEU A 69 0.17 16.82 7.06
C LEU A 69 0.58 17.89 6.03
N ALA A 70 -0.23 18.12 4.99
CA ALA A 70 0.01 19.21 4.05
C ALA A 70 -0.03 20.56 4.78
N ALA A 71 0.84 21.48 4.39
CA ALA A 71 0.80 22.85 4.89
C ALA A 71 -0.46 23.57 4.37
N ASP A 72 -1.02 24.47 5.17
CA ASP A 72 -2.22 25.23 4.80
C ASP A 72 -2.03 26.10 3.55
N ASP A 73 -0.79 26.50 3.27
CA ASP A 73 -0.37 27.31 2.13
C ASP A 73 0.14 26.46 0.94
N ALA A 74 0.01 25.13 0.99
CA ALA A 74 0.28 24.28 -0.16
C ALA A 74 -0.54 24.77 -1.38
N ASP A 75 0.09 24.77 -2.56
CA ASP A 75 -0.54 25.28 -3.80
C ASP A 75 -0.37 24.33 -4.99
N THR A 76 0.32 23.20 -4.79
CA THR A 76 0.52 22.15 -5.79
C THR A 76 -0.14 20.84 -5.39
N ILE A 77 -0.56 20.05 -6.37
CA ILE A 77 -1.10 18.69 -6.13
C ILE A 77 -0.10 17.85 -5.33
N GLN A 78 1.19 18.04 -5.56
CA GLN A 78 2.25 17.28 -4.90
C GLN A 78 2.48 17.69 -3.45
N ALA A 79 2.23 18.95 -3.11
CA ALA A 79 2.23 19.41 -1.72
C ALA A 79 0.97 18.93 -0.96
N PHE A 80 -0.18 18.85 -1.64
CA PHE A 80 -1.46 18.42 -1.04
C PHE A 80 -1.68 16.92 -0.96
N THR A 81 -0.87 16.13 -1.66
CA THR A 81 -1.11 14.69 -1.81
C THR A 81 0.14 13.85 -1.66
N ARG A 82 -0.04 12.61 -1.20
CA ARG A 82 1.01 11.60 -1.13
C ARG A 82 0.76 10.50 -2.14
N LYS A 83 1.84 10.12 -2.82
CA LYS A 83 1.85 9.04 -3.80
C LYS A 83 1.88 7.68 -3.10
N VAL A 84 0.99 6.78 -3.51
CA VAL A 84 1.03 5.37 -3.15
C VAL A 84 1.00 4.55 -4.44
N ALA A 85 2.01 3.71 -4.62
CA ALA A 85 2.06 2.73 -5.71
C ALA A 85 1.52 1.38 -5.22
N LEU A 86 0.74 0.72 -6.06
CA LEU A 86 0.11 -0.57 -5.78
C LEU A 86 0.43 -1.54 -6.91
N PHE A 87 0.92 -2.72 -6.55
CA PHE A 87 0.95 -3.88 -7.44
C PHE A 87 0.04 -4.96 -6.88
N TRP A 88 -0.79 -5.57 -7.72
CA TRP A 88 -1.63 -6.65 -7.25
C TRP A 88 -1.91 -7.70 -8.32
N SER A 89 -2.17 -8.91 -7.83
CA SER A 89 -2.60 -10.06 -8.62
C SER A 89 -3.54 -10.92 -7.76
N LYS A 90 -3.86 -12.14 -8.23
CA LYS A 90 -4.59 -13.13 -7.42
C LYS A 90 -3.79 -13.63 -6.21
N ASP A 91 -2.47 -13.51 -6.23
CA ASP A 91 -1.56 -14.10 -5.24
C ASP A 91 -0.85 -13.06 -4.37
N PHE A 92 -0.95 -11.76 -4.67
CA PHE A 92 -0.32 -10.74 -3.84
C PHE A 92 -0.94 -9.34 -3.95
N LEU A 93 -0.67 -8.52 -2.94
CA LEU A 93 -0.78 -7.07 -2.95
C LEU A 93 0.55 -6.48 -2.44
N ILE A 94 1.09 -5.49 -3.12
CA ILE A 94 2.29 -4.77 -2.71
C ILE A 94 1.95 -3.28 -2.72
N THR A 95 2.06 -2.64 -1.56
CA THR A 95 1.89 -1.20 -1.41
C THR A 95 3.24 -0.53 -1.18
N ILE A 96 3.48 0.60 -1.84
CA ILE A 96 4.78 1.27 -1.82
C ILE A 96 4.56 2.77 -1.68
N HIS A 97 5.16 3.38 -0.66
CA HIS A 97 5.02 4.80 -0.36
C HIS A 97 6.23 5.33 0.41
N ARG A 98 6.42 6.65 0.43
CA ARG A 98 7.58 7.28 1.10
C ARG A 98 7.36 7.53 2.58
N LYS A 99 6.10 7.69 3.00
CA LYS A 99 5.70 7.98 4.37
C LYS A 99 4.42 7.25 4.65
N ASP A 100 4.30 6.71 5.85
CA ASP A 100 3.04 6.13 6.30
C ASP A 100 1.88 7.10 6.09
N GLN A 101 0.77 6.53 5.61
CA GLN A 101 -0.47 7.26 5.35
C GLN A 101 -1.51 6.76 6.36
N PRO A 102 -2.18 7.63 7.14
CA PRO A 102 -3.12 7.21 8.17
C PRO A 102 -4.18 6.23 7.67
N TYR A 103 -4.76 6.50 6.49
CA TYR A 103 -5.76 5.62 5.87
C TYR A 103 -5.21 4.23 5.51
N LEU A 104 -3.94 4.14 5.10
CA LEU A 104 -3.32 2.87 4.73
C LEU A 104 -2.97 2.10 6.00
N THR A 105 -2.40 2.78 7.00
CA THR A 105 -2.06 2.21 8.31
C THR A 105 -3.28 1.60 8.98
N GLY A 106 -4.42 2.31 9.00
CA GLY A 106 -5.67 1.77 9.53
C GLY A 106 -6.11 0.47 8.84
N LEU A 107 -6.03 0.43 7.51
CA LEU A 107 -6.37 -0.78 6.75
C LEU A 107 -5.40 -1.94 7.03
N MET A 108 -4.11 -1.65 7.18
CA MET A 108 -3.10 -2.66 7.52
C MET A 108 -3.33 -3.24 8.91
N ASP A 109 -3.68 -2.40 9.89
CA ASP A 109 -3.98 -2.83 11.26
C ASP A 109 -5.23 -3.70 11.32
N GLU A 110 -6.28 -3.35 10.58
CA GLU A 110 -7.51 -4.15 10.45
C GLU A 110 -7.19 -5.56 9.90
N TRP A 111 -6.40 -5.65 8.83
CA TRP A 111 -6.05 -6.93 8.20
C TRP A 111 -5.06 -7.76 9.03
N ALA A 112 -4.15 -7.11 9.75
CA ALA A 112 -3.27 -7.79 10.70
C ALA A 112 -4.06 -8.36 11.89
N TRP A 113 -5.08 -7.63 12.37
CA TRP A 113 -5.93 -8.04 13.50
C TRP A 113 -6.80 -9.26 13.20
N GLU A 114 -7.34 -9.40 11.98
CA GLU A 114 -8.17 -10.56 11.60
C GLU A 114 -7.45 -11.92 11.81
N LYS A 115 -6.11 -11.94 11.82
CA LYS A 115 -5.31 -13.13 12.18
C LYS A 115 -5.26 -13.39 13.70
N GLY A 116 -5.24 -12.35 14.52
CA GLY A 116 -5.23 -12.45 15.98
C GLY A 116 -6.56 -12.95 16.56
N ALA A 117 -7.68 -12.47 16.01
CA ALA A 117 -9.03 -12.87 16.41
C ALA A 117 -9.44 -14.27 15.90
N ALA A 118 -8.80 -14.79 14.85
CA ALA A 118 -9.00 -16.17 14.40
C ALA A 118 -8.28 -17.20 15.30
N THR A 119 -7.25 -16.78 16.03
CA THR A 119 -6.47 -17.65 16.94
C THR A 119 -7.00 -17.62 18.37
N THR A 120 -7.60 -16.50 18.79
CA THR A 120 -8.27 -16.34 20.09
C THR A 120 -9.76 -16.18 19.81
N GLY A 121 -10.55 -17.23 20.04
CA GLY A 121 -11.97 -17.32 19.67
C GLY A 121 -12.90 -16.28 20.31
N THR A 122 -12.75 -15.01 19.96
CA THR A 122 -13.63 -13.91 20.37
C THR A 122 -13.94 -13.07 19.13
N ARG A 123 -14.96 -13.50 18.39
CA ARG A 123 -15.67 -12.62 17.45
C ARG A 123 -16.47 -11.62 18.27
N CYS A 124 -15.94 -10.41 18.46
CA CYS A 124 -16.78 -9.28 18.84
C CYS A 124 -16.89 -8.34 17.62
N ARG A 125 -18.04 -8.39 16.92
CA ARG A 125 -18.36 -7.54 15.74
C ARG A 125 -18.85 -6.13 16.13
N SER A 126 -18.54 -5.64 17.33
CA SER A 126 -19.09 -4.37 17.82
C SER A 126 -17.99 -3.36 18.14
N CYS A 127 -17.26 -2.93 17.11
CA CYS A 127 -16.65 -1.60 17.06
C CYS A 127 -16.68 -1.17 15.59
N SER A 128 -17.81 -0.65 15.16
CA SER A 128 -17.87 0.12 13.91
C SER A 128 -17.04 1.38 14.08
N PRO A 129 -16.16 1.76 13.15
CA PRO A 129 -15.65 3.12 13.12
C PRO A 129 -16.81 4.02 12.69
N THR A 130 -17.36 4.78 13.63
CA THR A 130 -18.27 5.87 13.28
C THR A 130 -17.44 6.92 12.56
N TRP A 131 -17.56 6.97 11.23
CA TRP A 131 -17.12 8.13 10.46
C TRP A 131 -17.88 9.36 10.98
N PRO A 132 -17.21 10.47 11.34
CA PRO A 132 -17.91 11.69 11.70
C PRO A 132 -18.55 12.24 10.42
N THR A 133 -19.85 12.06 10.27
CA THR A 133 -20.66 12.83 9.33
C THR A 133 -20.73 14.26 9.83
N ARG A 134 -20.22 15.18 9.02
CA ARG A 134 -20.41 16.62 9.15
C ARG A 134 -21.88 16.99 9.04
#